data_AF-A0A034W896-F1
#
_entry.id   AF-A0A034W896-F1
#
_cell.length_a   1.000
_cell.length_b   1.000
_cell.length_c   1.000
_cell.angle_alpha   90.00
_cell.angle_beta   90.00
_cell.angle_gamma   90.00
#
_symmetry.space_group_name_H-M   'P 1'
#
loop_
_entity.id
_entity.type
_entity.pdbx_description
1 polymer ?
#
loop_
_entity_poly.entity_id
_entity_poly.type
_entity_poly.pdbx_seq_one_letter_code
_entity_poly.pdbx_strand_id
1 'polypeptide(L)'
;MLSSANVERKGLGITKINLITKRSNENYVAMDEGLEAHWEVVQRILFLYAKLNPGQGYVQGMNEIVGPIYYIMASDPDLEYRKYAEADCFFCFTALMSEIRDFFIKTLDDSEGGIKFMMAKLANMLKEKDPEVYNKLKEQELHPQYYSFRWITLLLSQEFPLPDVVRIWDSVFSDEHRFEFLIRICCSMILIQRELILQNDFASNVKLLQNYPPIDINTVLSHAVSLNG
;
A
#
# COMPACT_ATOMS: atom_id res chain seq x y z
N MET A 1 -12.60 -9.81 -18.41
CA MET A 1 -12.92 -9.36 -17.03
C MET A 1 -11.65 -9.59 -16.22
N LEU A 2 -11.05 -8.54 -15.66
CA LEU A 2 -9.86 -8.68 -14.82
C LEU A 2 -10.23 -9.51 -13.58
N SER A 3 -9.69 -10.73 -13.50
CA SER A 3 -9.83 -11.57 -12.30
C SER A 3 -8.92 -11.03 -11.22
N SER A 4 -9.45 -10.79 -10.02
CA SER A 4 -8.71 -10.31 -8.84
C SER A 4 -7.64 -11.29 -8.33
N ALA A 5 -7.52 -12.48 -8.94
CA ALA A 5 -6.60 -13.53 -8.53
C ALA A 5 -5.12 -13.26 -8.87
N ASN A 6 -4.79 -12.22 -9.65
CA ASN A 6 -3.44 -12.02 -10.19
C ASN A 6 -2.51 -11.10 -9.36
N VAL A 7 -2.87 -10.78 -8.11
CA VAL A 7 -1.98 -10.01 -7.20
C VAL A 7 -1.26 -10.97 -6.27
N GLU A 8 -0.20 -11.61 -6.75
CA GLU A 8 0.64 -12.48 -5.92
C GLU A 8 1.58 -11.66 -5.01
N ARG A 9 1.52 -11.94 -3.70
CA ARG A 9 2.38 -11.35 -2.67
C ARG A 9 3.83 -11.84 -2.83
N LYS A 10 4.77 -10.93 -3.10
CA LYS A 10 6.21 -11.19 -2.94
C LYS A 10 6.80 -10.23 -1.92
N GLY A 11 7.09 -10.75 -0.73
CA GLY A 11 7.74 -10.02 0.34
C GLY A 11 9.25 -9.87 0.17
N LEU A 12 9.74 -8.78 0.78
CA LEU A 12 11.11 -8.42 1.20
C LEU A 12 12.03 -7.73 0.19
N GLY A 13 12.61 -6.61 0.67
CA GLY A 13 13.39 -5.63 -0.08
C GLY A 13 14.92 -5.81 -0.05
N ILE A 14 15.53 -5.25 -1.12
CA ILE A 14 16.91 -4.74 -1.37
C ILE A 14 18.05 -5.75 -1.08
N THR A 15 18.85 -6.23 -2.06
CA THR A 15 19.84 -5.46 -2.85
C THR A 15 20.36 -6.30 -4.04
N LYS A 16 20.80 -5.60 -5.09
CA LYS A 16 21.49 -6.04 -6.33
C LYS A 16 20.58 -6.52 -7.46
N ILE A 17 20.51 -5.66 -8.49
CA ILE A 17 20.11 -6.01 -9.84
C ILE A 17 21.10 -7.06 -10.35
N ASN A 18 20.75 -8.33 -10.17
CA ASN A 18 21.19 -9.40 -11.07
C ASN A 18 20.01 -9.66 -12.00
N LEU A 19 20.22 -9.37 -13.28
CA LEU A 19 19.27 -9.50 -14.39
C LEU A 19 18.90 -10.96 -14.72
N ILE A 20 18.81 -11.83 -13.73
CA ILE A 20 18.26 -13.18 -13.92
C ILE A 20 16.87 -13.18 -13.30
N THR A 21 15.95 -12.59 -14.06
CA THR A 21 14.51 -12.71 -13.85
C THR A 21 14.18 -14.19 -13.74
N LYS A 22 13.93 -14.66 -12.51
CA LYS A 22 13.24 -15.93 -12.30
C LYS A 22 11.79 -15.69 -12.74
N ARG A 23 11.56 -15.83 -14.06
CA ARG A 23 10.22 -15.81 -14.67
C ARG A 23 9.35 -16.76 -13.85
N SER A 24 8.29 -16.23 -13.24
CA SER A 24 7.13 -17.06 -12.95
C SER A 24 6.70 -17.66 -14.29
N ASN A 25 6.61 -18.98 -14.37
CA ASN A 25 6.01 -19.69 -15.50
C ASN A 25 4.48 -19.51 -15.42
N GLU A 26 4.02 -18.26 -15.50
CA GLU A 26 2.65 -17.96 -15.90
C GLU A 26 2.71 -17.75 -17.40
N ASN A 27 2.10 -18.69 -18.12
CA ASN A 27 2.18 -18.81 -19.57
C ASN A 27 1.89 -17.46 -20.25
N TYR A 28 2.92 -16.85 -20.86
CA TYR A 28 2.73 -15.75 -21.80
C TYR A 28 1.91 -16.30 -22.97
N VAL A 29 0.61 -16.01 -22.99
CA VAL A 29 -0.26 -16.27 -24.13
C VAL A 29 -0.17 -15.03 -25.00
N ALA A 30 0.39 -15.17 -26.20
CA ALA A 30 0.33 -14.12 -27.20
C ALA A 30 -1.15 -13.80 -27.47
N MET A 31 -1.53 -12.54 -27.27
CA MET A 31 -2.90 -12.09 -27.49
C MET A 31 -3.16 -11.95 -28.99
N ASP A 32 -4.44 -12.03 -29.39
CA ASP A 32 -4.84 -11.79 -30.78
C ASP A 32 -4.41 -10.38 -31.24
N GLU A 33 -4.18 -10.24 -32.55
CA GLU A 33 -3.70 -9.00 -33.15
C GLU A 33 -4.67 -7.84 -32.86
N GLY A 34 -4.18 -6.78 -32.21
CA GLY A 34 -5.00 -5.63 -31.77
C GLY A 34 -5.49 -5.69 -30.33
N LEU A 35 -5.22 -6.78 -29.59
CA LEU A 35 -5.41 -6.83 -28.14
C LEU A 35 -4.11 -6.48 -27.42
N GLU A 36 -4.24 -5.67 -26.38
CA GLU A 36 -3.12 -5.19 -25.58
C GLU A 36 -3.14 -5.83 -24.19
N ALA A 37 -1.98 -6.20 -23.68
CA ALA A 37 -1.89 -6.76 -22.36
C ALA A 37 -1.93 -5.65 -21.29
N HIS A 38 -2.74 -5.85 -20.25
CA HIS A 38 -2.87 -4.90 -19.14
C HIS A 38 -1.53 -4.50 -18.49
N TRP A 39 -0.55 -5.42 -18.46
CA TRP A 39 0.78 -5.11 -17.91
C TRP A 39 1.57 -4.14 -18.79
N GLU A 40 1.34 -4.12 -20.11
CA GLU A 40 1.98 -3.18 -21.05
C GLU A 40 1.47 -1.76 -20.80
N VAL A 41 0.16 -1.63 -20.56
CA VAL A 41 -0.49 -0.36 -20.18
C VAL A 41 0.11 0.19 -18.90
N VAL A 42 0.16 -0.63 -17.83
CA VAL A 42 0.75 -0.24 -16.55
C VAL A 42 2.22 0.15 -16.70
N GLN A 43 2.99 -0.59 -17.51
CA GLN A 43 4.38 -0.26 -17.80
C GLN A 43 4.52 1.10 -18.47
N ARG A 44 3.67 1.44 -19.44
CA ARG A 44 3.69 2.76 -20.10
C ARG A 44 3.34 3.88 -19.13
N ILE A 45 2.31 3.71 -18.31
CA ILE A 45 1.92 4.70 -17.29
C ILE A 45 3.11 5.01 -16.36
N LEU A 46 3.74 3.97 -15.81
CA LEU A 46 4.90 4.13 -14.93
C LEU A 46 6.11 4.75 -15.65
N PHE A 47 6.35 4.34 -16.90
CA PHE A 47 7.43 4.89 -17.72
C PHE A 47 7.23 6.39 -17.99
N LEU A 48 6.03 6.79 -18.43
CA LEU A 48 5.68 8.18 -18.70
C LEU A 48 5.80 9.02 -17.43
N TYR A 49 5.25 8.54 -16.31
CA TYR A 49 5.37 9.24 -15.02
C TYR A 49 6.84 9.47 -14.65
N ALA A 50 7.68 8.44 -14.74
CA ALA A 50 9.10 8.53 -14.40
C ALA A 50 9.87 9.50 -15.31
N LYS A 51 9.53 9.57 -16.60
CA LYS A 51 10.12 10.51 -17.55
C LYS A 51 9.71 11.96 -17.28
N LEU A 52 8.45 12.17 -16.88
CA LEU A 52 7.93 13.49 -16.57
C LEU A 52 8.36 14.00 -15.19
N ASN A 53 8.78 13.10 -14.29
CA ASN A 53 9.19 13.44 -12.93
C ASN A 53 10.65 12.99 -12.64
N PRO A 54 11.67 13.54 -13.33
CA PRO A 54 13.06 13.06 -13.23
C PRO A 54 13.68 13.20 -11.82
N GLY A 55 13.15 14.10 -10.99
CA GLY A 55 13.60 14.25 -9.58
C GLY A 55 13.19 13.08 -8.67
N GLN A 56 12.17 12.31 -9.05
CA GLN A 56 11.71 11.11 -8.34
C GLN A 56 12.04 9.83 -9.13
N GLY A 57 11.78 9.84 -10.44
CA GLY A 57 11.85 8.67 -11.30
C GLY A 57 10.82 7.60 -10.94
N TYR A 58 11.11 6.36 -11.32
CA TYR A 58 10.36 5.19 -10.87
C TYR A 58 11.03 4.61 -9.62
N VAL A 59 10.22 4.27 -8.62
CA VAL A 59 10.64 3.55 -7.42
C VAL A 59 9.80 2.28 -7.28
N GLN A 60 10.45 1.17 -6.96
CA GLN A 60 9.76 -0.10 -6.71
C GLN A 60 8.71 0.09 -5.61
N GLY A 61 7.48 -0.38 -5.86
CA GLY A 61 6.31 -0.12 -5.02
C GLY A 61 5.28 0.77 -5.69
N MET A 62 5.69 1.67 -6.60
CA MET A 62 4.74 2.48 -7.39
C MET A 62 3.81 1.62 -8.25
N ASN A 63 4.30 0.47 -8.71
CA ASN A 63 3.51 -0.52 -9.44
C ASN A 63 2.34 -1.10 -8.62
N GLU A 64 2.48 -1.14 -7.30
CA GLU A 64 1.46 -1.64 -6.36
C GLU A 64 0.36 -0.61 -6.09
N ILE A 65 0.64 0.67 -6.39
CA ILE A 65 -0.32 1.78 -6.26
C ILE A 65 -1.08 1.97 -7.57
N VAL A 66 -0.38 1.95 -8.72
CA VAL A 66 -1.05 2.11 -10.02
C VAL A 66 -1.99 0.94 -10.34
N GLY A 67 -1.68 -0.27 -9.85
CA GLY A 67 -2.46 -1.49 -10.12
C GLY A 67 -3.94 -1.36 -9.73
N PRO A 68 -4.29 -1.05 -8.47
CA PRO A 68 -5.67 -0.82 -8.06
C PRO A 68 -6.39 0.29 -8.83
N ILE A 69 -5.71 1.43 -9.10
CA ILE A 69 -6.30 2.54 -9.88
C ILE A 69 -6.65 2.04 -11.28
N TYR A 70 -5.69 1.42 -11.97
CA TYR A 70 -5.88 0.93 -13.32
C TYR A 70 -6.98 -0.14 -13.38
N TYR A 71 -7.01 -1.05 -12.41
CA TYR A 71 -8.04 -2.08 -12.33
C TYR A 71 -9.44 -1.49 -12.29
N ILE A 72 -9.67 -0.47 -11.45
CA ILE A 72 -10.97 0.21 -11.35
C ILE A 72 -11.36 0.80 -12.70
N MET A 73 -10.48 1.59 -13.31
CA MET A 73 -10.77 2.28 -14.57
C MET A 73 -10.96 1.29 -15.74
N ALA A 74 -10.14 0.24 -15.82
CA ALA A 74 -10.21 -0.78 -16.87
C ALA A 74 -11.40 -1.74 -16.69
N SER A 75 -11.97 -1.83 -15.49
CA SER A 75 -13.12 -2.68 -15.16
C SER A 75 -14.44 -1.92 -15.07
N ASP A 76 -14.47 -0.63 -15.41
CA ASP A 76 -15.64 0.24 -15.30
C ASP A 76 -16.89 -0.40 -15.97
N PRO A 77 -18.09 -0.40 -15.38
CA PRO A 77 -19.27 -0.98 -16.03
C PRO A 77 -19.61 -0.32 -17.39
N ASP A 78 -19.25 0.95 -17.58
CA ASP A 78 -19.44 1.69 -18.83
C ASP A 78 -18.26 1.48 -19.79
N LEU A 79 -18.57 0.96 -20.98
CA LEU A 79 -17.59 0.69 -22.02
C LEU A 79 -16.98 1.97 -22.62
N GLU A 80 -17.68 3.11 -22.56
CA GLU A 80 -17.14 4.38 -23.03
C GLU A 80 -16.03 4.88 -22.09
N TYR A 81 -16.20 4.74 -20.77
CA TYR A 81 -15.16 5.12 -19.80
C TYR A 81 -13.94 4.21 -19.88
N ARG A 82 -14.12 2.90 -20.13
CA ARG A 82 -12.98 1.98 -20.31
C ARG A 82 -12.01 2.39 -21.41
N LYS A 83 -12.48 3.08 -22.46
CA LYS A 83 -11.62 3.55 -23.57
C LYS A 83 -10.56 4.54 -23.09
N TYR A 84 -10.82 5.25 -22.01
CA TYR A 84 -9.94 6.27 -21.45
C TYR A 84 -9.15 5.77 -20.23
N ALA A 85 -9.28 4.49 -19.86
CA ALA A 85 -8.73 3.93 -18.63
C ALA A 85 -7.23 4.15 -18.44
N GLU A 86 -6.41 4.05 -19.49
CA GLU A 86 -4.96 4.34 -19.41
C GLU A 86 -4.70 5.81 -19.07
N ALA A 87 -5.37 6.73 -19.76
CA ALA A 87 -5.18 8.17 -19.57
C ALA A 87 -5.70 8.62 -18.20
N ASP A 88 -6.89 8.18 -17.82
CA ASP A 88 -7.50 8.50 -16.52
C ASP A 88 -6.66 7.93 -15.38
N CYS A 89 -6.20 6.69 -15.51
CA CYS A 89 -5.28 6.09 -14.55
C CYS A 89 -3.98 6.89 -14.44
N PHE A 90 -3.40 7.35 -15.56
CA PHE A 90 -2.19 8.15 -15.54
C PHE A 90 -2.37 9.46 -14.75
N PHE A 91 -3.47 10.18 -14.97
CA PHE A 91 -3.74 11.43 -14.26
C PHE A 91 -4.06 11.20 -12.78
N CYS A 92 -4.92 10.22 -12.44
CA CYS A 92 -5.22 9.87 -11.06
C CYS A 92 -3.96 9.41 -10.30
N PHE A 93 -3.14 8.56 -10.93
CA PHE A 93 -1.87 8.12 -10.37
C PHE A 93 -0.91 9.29 -10.15
N THR A 94 -0.79 10.18 -11.12
CA THR A 94 0.08 11.37 -11.01
C THR A 94 -0.37 12.30 -9.88
N ALA A 95 -1.68 12.53 -9.75
CA ALA A 95 -2.26 13.33 -8.68
C ALA A 95 -1.95 12.72 -7.31
N LEU A 96 -2.23 11.43 -7.13
CA LEU A 96 -1.93 10.73 -5.88
C LEU A 96 -0.44 10.77 -5.56
N MET A 97 0.41 10.44 -6.53
CA MET A 97 1.87 10.46 -6.36
C MET A 97 2.40 11.85 -5.99
N SER A 98 1.76 12.94 -6.41
CA SER A 98 2.17 14.29 -6.03
C SER A 98 2.01 14.56 -4.53
N GLU A 99 1.07 13.88 -3.87
CA GLU A 99 0.81 13.98 -2.44
C GLU A 99 1.69 13.04 -1.61
N ILE A 100 1.98 11.83 -2.12
CA ILE A 100 2.73 10.80 -1.39
C ILE A 100 4.20 10.68 -1.82
N ARG A 101 4.68 11.57 -2.69
CA ARG A 101 6.05 11.55 -3.23
C ARG A 101 7.11 11.44 -2.14
N ASP A 102 6.92 12.16 -1.03
CA ASP A 102 7.88 12.22 0.07
C ASP A 102 8.09 10.85 0.75
N PHE A 103 7.18 9.89 0.56
CA PHE A 103 7.35 8.50 1.02
C PHE A 103 8.41 7.73 0.20
N PHE A 104 8.72 8.19 -1.02
CA PHE A 104 9.61 7.51 -1.98
C PHE A 104 10.96 8.22 -2.17
N ILE A 105 11.14 9.41 -1.60
CA ILE A 105 12.40 10.16 -1.70
C ILE A 105 13.17 10.02 -0.39
N LYS A 106 14.27 9.26 -0.43
CA LYS A 106 15.12 9.01 0.74
C LYS A 106 15.60 10.28 1.46
N THR A 107 15.87 11.36 0.71
CA THR A 107 16.30 12.64 1.31
C THR A 107 15.18 13.37 2.05
N LEU A 108 13.92 12.93 1.90
CA LEU A 108 12.74 13.46 2.56
C LEU A 108 12.23 12.54 3.66
N ASP A 109 12.89 11.42 3.95
CA ASP A 109 12.45 10.45 4.97
C ASP A 109 12.13 11.11 6.33
N ASP A 110 12.93 12.11 6.72
CA ASP A 110 12.82 12.85 7.98
C ASP A 110 11.99 14.16 7.87
N SER A 111 11.41 14.48 6.70
CA SER A 111 10.53 15.64 6.54
C SER A 111 9.16 15.41 7.21
N GLU A 112 8.38 16.47 7.42
CA GLU A 112 7.01 16.37 7.96
C GLU A 112 6.05 15.58 7.05
N GLY A 113 6.42 15.32 5.80
CA GLY A 113 5.72 14.42 4.86
C GLY A 113 6.42 13.08 4.65
N GLY A 114 7.57 12.87 5.29
CA GLY A 114 8.43 11.71 5.08
C GLY A 114 7.92 10.45 5.73
N ILE A 115 8.38 9.30 5.21
CA ILE A 115 7.95 7.99 5.72
C ILE A 115 8.34 7.76 7.20
N LYS A 116 9.48 8.26 7.68
CA LYS A 116 9.85 8.10 9.10
C LYS A 116 8.95 8.92 10.00
N PHE A 117 8.57 10.13 9.57
CA PHE A 117 7.63 10.96 10.30
C PHE A 117 6.26 10.30 10.40
N MET A 118 5.76 9.71 9.32
CA MET A 118 4.50 8.96 9.32
C MET A 118 4.55 7.73 10.24
N MET A 119 5.64 6.97 10.24
CA MET A 119 5.84 5.85 11.18
C MET A 119 5.94 6.33 12.63
N ALA A 120 6.55 7.49 12.88
CA ALA A 120 6.62 8.09 14.22
C ALA A 120 5.22 8.53 14.69
N LYS A 121 4.39 9.11 13.80
CA LYS A 121 2.98 9.41 14.08
C LYS A 121 2.21 8.15 14.48
N LEU A 122 2.39 7.04 13.76
CA LEU A 122 1.78 5.76 14.13
C LEU A 122 2.22 5.30 15.53
N ALA A 123 3.52 5.35 15.81
CA ALA A 123 4.06 4.93 17.11
C ALA A 123 3.53 5.81 18.27
N ASN A 124 3.42 7.12 18.06
CA ASN A 124 2.87 8.05 19.05
C ASN A 124 1.39 7.80 19.28
N MET A 125 0.60 7.63 18.22
CA MET A 125 -0.82 7.31 18.33
C MET A 125 -1.04 5.98 19.07
N LEU A 126 -0.24 4.95 18.77
CA LEU A 126 -0.32 3.69 19.49
C LEU A 126 0.01 3.87 20.98
N LYS A 127 1.04 4.66 21.31
CA LYS A 127 1.40 4.97 22.70
C LYS A 127 0.28 5.69 23.44
N GLU A 128 -0.43 6.59 22.79
CA GLU A 128 -1.54 7.34 23.38
C GLU A 128 -2.79 6.45 23.58
N LYS A 129 -3.10 5.60 22.60
CA LYS A 129 -4.32 4.78 22.59
C LYS A 129 -4.19 3.49 23.39
N ASP A 130 -3.03 2.84 23.36
CA ASP A 130 -2.74 1.65 24.18
C ASP A 130 -1.25 1.61 24.58
N PRO A 131 -0.90 2.22 25.73
CA PRO A 131 0.45 2.21 26.26
C PRO A 131 0.99 0.80 26.52
N GLU A 132 0.14 -0.18 26.83
CA GLU A 132 0.55 -1.55 27.14
C GLU A 132 1.08 -2.25 25.89
N VAL A 133 0.33 -2.17 24.79
CA VAL A 133 0.76 -2.69 23.47
C VAL A 133 2.02 -1.96 22.99
N TYR A 134 2.06 -0.63 23.11
CA TYR A 134 3.24 0.14 22.75
C TYR A 134 4.49 -0.30 23.53
N ASN A 135 4.38 -0.44 24.86
CA ASN A 135 5.49 -0.84 25.71
C ASN A 135 5.94 -2.27 25.39
N LYS A 136 5.00 -3.19 25.15
CA LYS A 136 5.31 -4.57 24.73
C LYS A 136 6.15 -4.61 23.46
N LEU A 137 5.75 -3.88 22.42
CA LEU A 137 6.52 -3.81 21.16
C LEU A 137 7.88 -3.15 21.37
N LYS A 138 7.94 -2.12 22.22
CA LYS A 138 9.19 -1.43 22.56
C LYS A 138 10.17 -2.32 23.34
N GLU A 139 9.69 -3.06 24.33
CA GLU A 139 10.49 -4.02 25.11
C GLU A 139 11.07 -5.14 24.23
N GLN A 140 10.34 -5.52 23.18
CA GLN A 140 10.79 -6.48 22.18
C GLN A 140 11.75 -5.87 21.13
N GLU A 141 12.05 -4.57 21.21
CA GLU A 141 12.79 -3.82 20.18
C GLU A 141 12.16 -3.95 18.77
N LEU A 142 10.84 -4.13 18.73
CA LEU A 142 10.07 -4.30 17.50
C LEU A 142 9.73 -2.91 16.92
N HIS A 143 10.67 -2.38 16.15
CA HIS A 143 10.55 -1.04 15.57
C HIS A 143 9.45 -0.96 14.48
N PRO A 144 8.69 0.15 14.40
CA PRO A 144 7.65 0.36 13.38
C PRO A 144 8.09 0.10 11.94
N GLN A 145 9.37 0.36 11.62
CA GLN A 145 9.93 0.15 10.29
C GLN A 145 9.83 -1.31 9.82
N TYR A 146 9.78 -2.28 10.73
CA TYR A 146 9.73 -3.70 10.37
C TYR A 146 8.36 -4.16 9.85
N TYR A 147 7.28 -3.43 10.15
CA TYR A 147 5.93 -3.79 9.72
C TYR A 147 5.22 -2.65 8.99
N SER A 148 5.29 -1.42 9.48
CA SER A 148 4.46 -0.30 8.99
C SER A 148 5.05 0.45 7.78
N PHE A 149 6.34 0.26 7.47
CA PHE A 149 6.95 0.93 6.31
C PHE A 149 6.16 0.61 5.03
N ARG A 150 5.93 -0.68 4.77
CA ARG A 150 5.19 -1.15 3.59
C ARG A 150 3.72 -0.78 3.64
N TRP A 151 3.11 -0.85 4.83
CA TRP A 151 1.73 -0.46 5.05
C TRP A 151 1.45 0.97 4.60
N ILE A 152 2.31 1.91 5.02
CA ILE A 152 2.12 3.33 4.77
C ILE A 152 2.57 3.69 3.34
N THR A 153 3.76 3.26 2.92
CA THR A 153 4.30 3.60 1.58
C THR A 153 3.42 3.11 0.44
N LEU A 154 2.75 1.96 0.61
CA LEU A 154 1.90 1.36 -0.41
C LEU A 154 0.40 1.53 -0.14
N LEU A 155 0.03 2.39 0.81
CA LEU A 155 -1.38 2.63 1.17
C LEU A 155 -2.16 1.32 1.41
N LEU A 156 -1.52 0.38 2.11
CA LEU A 156 -2.02 -0.95 2.46
C LEU A 156 -2.31 -1.89 1.27
N SER A 157 -1.94 -1.54 0.04
CA SER A 157 -2.31 -2.30 -1.16
C SER A 157 -1.77 -3.73 -1.21
N GLN A 158 -0.73 -4.04 -0.43
CA GLN A 158 -0.19 -5.40 -0.30
C GLN A 158 -0.65 -6.15 0.96
N GLU A 159 -1.33 -5.50 1.90
CA GLU A 159 -1.79 -6.15 3.13
C GLU A 159 -3.12 -6.87 2.92
N PHE A 160 -3.95 -6.34 2.03
CA PHE A 160 -5.32 -6.78 1.84
C PHE A 160 -5.56 -7.20 0.38
N PRO A 161 -6.54 -8.09 0.13
CA PRO A 161 -6.95 -8.40 -1.23
C PRO A 161 -7.57 -7.16 -1.90
N LEU A 162 -7.54 -7.11 -3.23
CA LEU A 162 -7.93 -5.93 -4.00
C LEU A 162 -9.30 -5.33 -3.62
N PRO A 163 -10.39 -6.09 -3.41
CA PRO A 163 -11.67 -5.51 -2.99
C PRO A 163 -11.59 -4.73 -1.67
N ASP A 164 -10.80 -5.23 -0.71
CA ASP A 164 -10.59 -4.56 0.57
C ASP A 164 -9.69 -3.34 0.42
N VAL A 165 -8.69 -3.39 -0.47
CA VAL A 165 -7.85 -2.23 -0.80
C VAL A 165 -8.69 -1.10 -1.39
N VAL A 166 -9.57 -1.41 -2.34
CA VAL A 166 -10.51 -0.42 -2.91
C VAL A 166 -11.39 0.15 -1.81
N ARG A 167 -11.95 -0.69 -0.94
CA ARG A 167 -12.77 -0.25 0.18
C ARG A 167 -12.01 0.65 1.16
N ILE A 168 -10.74 0.37 1.47
CA ILE A 168 -9.87 1.24 2.26
C ILE A 168 -9.69 2.58 1.55
N TRP A 169 -9.37 2.55 0.26
CA TRP A 169 -9.08 3.73 -0.54
C TRP A 169 -10.29 4.63 -0.71
N ASP A 170 -11.50 4.08 -0.83
CA ASP A 170 -12.74 4.85 -0.80
C ASP A 170 -12.82 5.71 0.46
N SER A 171 -12.55 5.10 1.63
CA SER A 171 -12.58 5.84 2.90
C SER A 171 -11.42 6.82 3.03
N VAL A 172 -10.21 6.42 2.66
CA VAL A 172 -9.03 7.30 2.71
C VAL A 172 -9.22 8.52 1.81
N PHE A 173 -9.59 8.34 0.54
CA PHE A 173 -9.73 9.45 -0.40
C PHE A 173 -10.96 10.33 -0.12
N SER A 174 -11.97 9.82 0.59
CA SER A 174 -13.11 10.61 1.08
C SER A 174 -12.80 11.50 2.29
N ASP A 175 -11.73 11.23 3.03
CA ASP A 175 -11.37 11.98 4.25
C ASP A 175 -10.49 13.20 3.89
N GLU A 176 -10.83 14.37 4.45
CA GLU A 176 -10.05 15.61 4.26
C GLU A 176 -8.63 15.49 4.82
N HIS A 177 -8.44 14.70 5.88
CA HIS A 177 -7.19 14.39 6.54
C HIS A 177 -6.74 12.95 6.23
N ARG A 178 -6.91 12.53 4.96
CA ARG A 178 -6.69 11.16 4.46
C ARG A 178 -5.45 10.43 4.98
N PHE A 179 -4.30 11.10 5.04
CA PHE A 179 -3.06 10.43 5.48
C PHE A 179 -2.97 10.31 7.00
N GLU A 180 -3.63 11.18 7.75
CA GLU A 180 -3.84 10.96 9.18
C GLU A 180 -4.83 9.81 9.41
N PHE A 181 -5.90 9.75 8.61
CA PHE A 181 -6.83 8.63 8.65
C PHE A 181 -6.15 7.29 8.32
N LEU A 182 -5.24 7.26 7.34
CA LEU A 182 -4.40 6.09 7.05
C LEU A 182 -3.60 5.65 8.30
N ILE A 183 -3.03 6.59 9.05
CA ILE A 183 -2.35 6.26 10.32
C ILE A 183 -3.32 5.69 11.35
N ARG A 184 -4.55 6.22 11.45
CA ARG A 184 -5.61 5.64 12.30
C ARG A 184 -5.96 4.22 11.89
N ILE A 185 -6.03 3.92 10.58
CA ILE A 185 -6.23 2.55 10.07
C ILE A 185 -5.08 1.64 10.48
N CYS A 186 -3.83 2.05 10.27
CA CYS A 186 -2.65 1.28 10.69
C CYS A 186 -2.63 1.03 12.21
N CYS A 187 -3.00 2.03 13.02
CA CYS A 187 -3.11 1.89 14.48
C CYS A 187 -4.22 0.91 14.86
N SER A 188 -5.40 1.04 14.22
CA SER A 188 -6.53 0.14 14.39
C SER A 188 -6.14 -1.33 14.11
N MET A 189 -5.39 -1.59 13.04
CA MET A 189 -4.87 -2.93 12.72
C MET A 189 -4.05 -3.51 13.87
N ILE A 190 -3.18 -2.73 14.50
CA ILE A 190 -2.36 -3.19 15.64
C ILE A 190 -3.24 -3.48 16.85
N LEU A 191 -4.13 -2.55 17.19
CA LEU A 191 -4.98 -2.64 18.38
C LEU A 191 -5.98 -3.80 18.32
N ILE A 192 -6.50 -4.14 17.13
CA ILE A 192 -7.36 -5.32 16.96
C ILE A 192 -6.61 -6.61 17.31
N GLN A 193 -5.29 -6.65 17.12
CA GLN A 193 -4.44 -7.79 17.45
C GLN A 193 -3.85 -7.72 18.86
N ARG A 194 -4.32 -6.79 19.71
CA ARG A 194 -3.82 -6.52 21.06
C ARG A 194 -3.51 -7.78 21.87
N GLU A 195 -4.50 -8.65 22.04
CA GLU A 195 -4.39 -9.83 22.90
C GLU A 195 -3.28 -10.77 22.43
N LEU A 196 -3.14 -10.96 21.11
CA LEU A 196 -2.05 -11.75 20.53
C LEU A 196 -0.70 -11.05 20.75
N ILE A 197 -0.64 -9.73 20.54
CA ILE A 197 0.62 -8.97 20.68
C ILE A 197 1.18 -9.06 22.10
N LEU A 198 0.33 -8.94 23.11
CA LEU A 198 0.73 -8.98 24.52
C LEU A 198 1.27 -10.37 24.93
N GLN A 199 0.72 -11.44 24.35
CA GLN A 199 1.10 -12.82 24.66
C GLN A 199 2.32 -13.30 23.88
N ASN A 200 2.51 -12.80 22.66
CA ASN A 200 3.55 -13.24 21.74
C ASN A 200 4.97 -12.75 22.12
N ASP A 201 5.97 -13.44 21.57
CA ASP A 201 7.36 -13.02 21.51
C ASP A 201 7.66 -12.14 20.29
N PHE A 202 8.91 -11.66 20.17
CA PHE A 202 9.34 -10.81 19.06
C PHE A 202 9.09 -11.46 17.70
N ALA A 203 9.51 -12.72 17.51
CA ALA A 203 9.42 -13.40 16.22
C ALA A 203 7.96 -13.59 15.79
N SER A 204 7.08 -13.96 16.72
CA SER A 204 5.65 -14.13 16.45
C SER A 204 4.97 -12.80 16.13
N ASN A 205 5.32 -11.72 16.83
CA ASN A 205 4.77 -10.39 16.56
C ASN A 205 5.25 -9.79 15.24
N VAL A 206 6.53 -9.96 14.88
CA VAL A 206 7.03 -9.56 13.56
C VAL A 206 6.26 -10.31 12.48
N LYS A 207 6.10 -11.63 12.62
CA LYS A 207 5.36 -12.44 11.65
C LYS A 207 3.89 -12.03 11.54
N LEU A 208 3.22 -11.79 12.67
CA LEU A 208 1.83 -11.35 12.74
C LEU A 208 1.61 -10.02 12.02
N LEU A 209 2.46 -9.03 12.29
CA LEU A 209 2.34 -7.70 11.69
C LEU A 209 2.84 -7.66 10.24
N GLN A 210 3.75 -8.53 9.83
CA GLN A 210 4.15 -8.61 8.42
C GLN A 210 3.15 -9.41 7.56
N ASN A 211 2.38 -10.30 8.18
CA ASN A 211 1.39 -11.15 7.51
C ASN A 211 0.06 -11.03 8.25
N TYR A 212 -0.56 -9.85 8.10
CA TYR A 212 -1.78 -9.53 8.82
C TYR A 212 -2.87 -10.60 8.57
N PRO A 213 -3.52 -11.12 9.63
CA PRO A 213 -4.51 -12.19 9.48
C PRO A 213 -5.73 -11.69 8.69
N PRO A 214 -6.44 -12.60 7.97
CA PRO A 214 -7.68 -12.25 7.31
C PRO A 214 -8.68 -11.64 8.29
N ILE A 215 -9.31 -10.53 7.89
CA ILE A 215 -10.27 -9.79 8.72
C ILE A 215 -11.32 -9.14 7.82
N ASP A 216 -12.52 -8.90 8.35
CA ASP A 216 -13.47 -7.99 7.71
C ASP A 216 -12.93 -6.55 7.80
N ILE A 217 -12.64 -5.96 6.64
CA ILE A 217 -12.06 -4.63 6.57
C ILE A 217 -12.94 -3.55 7.21
N ASN A 218 -14.26 -3.74 7.25
CA ASN A 218 -15.16 -2.79 7.92
C ASN A 218 -14.94 -2.76 9.44
N THR A 219 -14.46 -3.86 10.04
CA THR A 219 -14.08 -3.88 11.46
C THR A 219 -12.87 -2.96 11.68
N VAL A 220 -11.86 -3.04 10.82
CA VAL A 220 -10.66 -2.18 10.89
C VAL A 220 -11.03 -0.71 10.72
N LEU A 221 -11.86 -0.40 9.71
CA LEU A 221 -12.29 0.96 9.41
C LEU A 221 -13.18 1.55 10.51
N SER A 222 -14.15 0.79 11.03
CA SER A 222 -15.04 1.25 12.11
C SER A 222 -14.24 1.53 13.39
N HIS A 223 -13.29 0.66 13.71
CA HIS A 223 -12.41 0.89 14.85
C HIS A 223 -11.49 2.10 14.61
N ALA A 224 -10.93 2.27 13.41
CA ALA A 224 -10.12 3.45 13.05
C ALA A 224 -10.89 4.78 13.20
N VAL A 225 -12.17 4.81 12.85
CA VAL A 225 -13.05 5.97 13.07
C VAL A 225 -13.24 6.23 14.57
N SER A 226 -13.40 5.19 15.39
CA SER A 226 -13.55 5.33 16.84
C SER A 226 -12.30 5.85 17.56
N LEU A 227 -11.13 5.78 16.91
CA LEU A 227 -9.90 6.39 17.44
C LEU A 227 -9.91 7.92 17.35
N ASN A 228 -10.89 8.52 16.66
CA ASN A 228 -11.10 9.96 16.58
C ASN A 228 -11.79 10.47 17.86
N GLY A 229 -10.99 10.95 18.81
CA GLY A 229 -11.37 11.34 20.17
C GLY A 229 -10.20 11.17 21.13
#